data_AF-A0A960VJ70-F1
#
_entry.id   AF-A0A960VJ70-F1
#
_cell.length_a   1.000
_cell.length_b   1.000
_cell.length_c   1.000
_cell.angle_alpha   90.00
_cell.angle_beta   90.00
_cell.angle_gamma   90.00
#
_symmetry.space_group_name_H-M   'P 1'
#
loop_
_entity.id
_entity.type
_entity.pdbx_description
1 polymer ?
#
loop_
_entity_poly.entity_id
_entity_poly.type
_entity_poly.pdbx_seq_one_letter_code
_entity_poly.pdbx_strand_id
1 'polypeptide(L)'
;MKTLQKAKRNDQLVRFTMHMNKMVVGQPQAIDKLSDSFSRLIAGVHDPESPLLTMMFMGPTGVGKTETVRALAETVFGNKRAFTRVNCQEYSAHYNISKLLGSPPGYVGGEIRPLLSQENIDRHHRKALDNQSGMISEPDSKLARLYPPDGDKHLSIILFDEIEKAHPKLWNLLLGILEDGTVVLGNNEEVDFRQSIIVLTTNVGSEAMGAHLAQNGIGFNTGISGEKMDRDVEEAAMREAKKVFPFEFLNRFDDIITYHTLKEQHLYSILDILIAQVHHRSLLCAEPFLLEITQEAKRFLVERGTDIQYGARPLKRVVEKEIVTPISHHICSDQIRKGDLITVDVDTDAGEPALVFRKETGVTSWEELESLGPFPENDWAKEDLGVKDDGGEKKEIVEEITQVVANAGAMTGAED
;
A
#
# COMPACT_ATOMS: atom_id res chain seq x y z
N MET A 1 5.56 -40.15 -17.29
CA MET A 1 5.61 -38.67 -17.35
C MET A 1 4.32 -38.12 -16.77
N LYS A 2 4.37 -37.10 -15.91
CA LYS A 2 3.17 -36.38 -15.44
C LYS A 2 3.15 -35.01 -16.10
N THR A 3 2.05 -34.66 -16.75
CA THR A 3 1.82 -33.31 -17.28
C THR A 3 1.66 -32.35 -16.10
N LEU A 4 2.47 -31.30 -16.05
CA LEU A 4 2.37 -30.28 -15.01
C LEU A 4 1.13 -29.41 -15.26
N GLN A 5 0.39 -29.07 -14.20
CA GLN A 5 -0.81 -28.24 -14.29
C GLN A 5 -0.43 -26.76 -14.26
N LYS A 6 -0.68 -26.03 -15.34
CA LYS A 6 -0.39 -24.59 -15.46
C LYS A 6 -1.10 -23.73 -14.39
N ALA A 7 -2.31 -24.13 -13.98
CA ALA A 7 -3.13 -23.37 -13.04
C ALA A 7 -2.78 -23.60 -11.56
N LYS A 8 -1.96 -24.62 -11.24
CA LYS A 8 -1.64 -24.93 -9.85
C LYS A 8 -0.65 -23.92 -9.29
N ARG A 9 -1.12 -23.00 -8.46
CA ARG A 9 -0.27 -22.05 -7.72
C ARG A 9 0.15 -22.65 -6.37
N ASN A 10 1.27 -22.18 -5.85
CA ASN A 10 1.76 -22.50 -4.50
C ASN A 10 0.92 -21.75 -3.47
N ASP A 11 0.54 -22.37 -2.35
CA ASP A 11 -0.20 -21.74 -1.24
C ASP A 11 0.47 -20.46 -0.73
N GLN A 12 1.81 -20.39 -0.77
CA GLN A 12 2.54 -19.17 -0.43
C GLN A 12 2.27 -18.02 -1.40
N LEU A 13 2.13 -18.31 -2.70
CA LEU A 13 1.77 -17.30 -3.69
C LEU A 13 0.32 -16.86 -3.53
N VAL A 14 -0.58 -17.80 -3.23
CA VAL A 14 -1.99 -17.46 -2.96
C VAL A 14 -2.09 -16.52 -1.77
N ARG A 15 -1.37 -16.82 -0.67
CA ARG A 15 -1.30 -15.94 0.51
C ARG A 15 -0.67 -14.58 0.19
N PHE A 16 0.42 -14.56 -0.58
CA PHE A 16 1.04 -13.33 -1.05
C PHE A 16 0.04 -12.45 -1.81
N THR A 17 -0.61 -12.99 -2.85
CA THR A 17 -1.59 -12.26 -3.67
C THR A 17 -2.77 -11.78 -2.82
N MET A 18 -3.23 -12.58 -1.85
CA MET A 18 -4.29 -12.19 -0.93
C MET A 18 -3.88 -10.99 -0.06
N HIS A 19 -2.68 -11.01 0.55
CA HIS A 19 -2.17 -9.90 1.34
C HIS A 19 -1.99 -8.63 0.51
N MET A 20 -1.50 -8.74 -0.72
CA MET A 20 -1.36 -7.61 -1.64
C MET A 20 -2.71 -6.97 -1.98
N ASN A 21 -3.73 -7.77 -2.32
CA ASN A 21 -5.09 -7.27 -2.62
C ASN A 21 -5.76 -6.60 -1.42
N LYS A 22 -5.42 -7.04 -0.19
CA LYS A 22 -5.92 -6.45 1.05
C LYS A 22 -5.43 -5.00 1.26
N MET A 23 -4.23 -4.68 0.75
CA MET A 23 -3.58 -3.39 0.99
C MET A 23 -3.63 -2.47 -0.23
N VAL A 24 -3.67 -3.02 -1.44
CA VAL A 24 -3.64 -2.28 -2.70
C VAL A 24 -4.99 -2.40 -3.39
N VAL A 25 -5.80 -1.35 -3.27
CA VAL A 25 -7.17 -1.33 -3.81
C VAL A 25 -7.19 -0.89 -5.27
N GLY A 26 -7.95 -1.62 -6.10
CA GLY A 26 -8.30 -1.18 -7.44
C GLY A 26 -7.21 -1.37 -8.50
N GLN A 27 -6.17 -2.15 -8.20
CA GLN A 27 -5.04 -2.41 -9.09
C GLN A 27 -4.78 -3.92 -9.31
N PRO A 28 -5.79 -4.72 -9.70
CA PRO A 28 -5.65 -6.18 -9.80
C PRO A 28 -4.55 -6.60 -10.78
N GLN A 29 -4.41 -5.92 -11.92
CA GLN A 29 -3.37 -6.22 -12.92
C GLN A 29 -1.96 -5.99 -12.40
N ALA A 30 -1.77 -4.94 -11.61
CA ALA A 30 -0.47 -4.66 -10.99
C ALA A 30 -0.10 -5.76 -10.00
N ILE A 31 -1.09 -6.24 -9.22
CA ILE A 31 -0.92 -7.32 -8.25
C ILE A 31 -0.67 -8.66 -8.95
N ASP A 32 -1.36 -8.94 -10.05
CA ASP A 32 -1.17 -10.15 -10.84
C ASP A 32 0.25 -10.20 -11.43
N LYS A 33 0.68 -9.11 -12.10
CA LYS A 33 2.05 -8.99 -12.61
C LYS A 33 3.07 -9.16 -11.50
N LEU A 34 2.91 -8.45 -10.37
CA LEU A 34 3.80 -8.59 -9.21
C LEU A 34 3.82 -10.01 -8.64
N SER A 35 2.68 -10.70 -8.61
CA SER A 35 2.59 -12.09 -8.12
C SER A 35 3.32 -13.05 -9.03
N ASP A 36 3.24 -12.86 -10.35
CA ASP A 36 4.02 -13.63 -11.32
C ASP A 36 5.53 -13.31 -11.20
N SER A 37 5.93 -12.06 -11.00
CA SER A 37 7.32 -11.67 -10.75
C SER A 37 7.86 -12.28 -9.45
N PHE A 38 7.09 -12.19 -8.37
CA PHE A 38 7.44 -12.78 -7.09
C PHE A 38 7.52 -14.30 -7.16
N SER A 39 6.73 -14.95 -8.04
CA SER A 39 6.82 -16.38 -8.30
C SER A 39 8.20 -16.81 -8.81
N ARG A 40 8.86 -15.98 -9.62
CA ARG A 40 10.23 -16.23 -10.12
C ARG A 40 11.24 -16.16 -8.99
N LEU A 41 11.09 -15.17 -8.10
CA LEU A 41 11.94 -14.99 -6.92
C LEU A 41 11.85 -16.22 -6.00
N ILE A 42 10.65 -16.65 -5.59
CA ILE A 42 10.49 -17.81 -4.70
C ILE A 42 10.88 -19.13 -5.36
N ALA A 43 10.90 -19.19 -6.69
CA ALA A 43 11.38 -20.36 -7.43
C ALA A 43 12.92 -20.41 -7.49
N GLY A 44 13.61 -19.32 -7.18
CA GLY A 44 15.07 -19.24 -7.18
C GLY A 44 15.69 -19.31 -8.58
N VAL A 45 14.94 -18.91 -9.62
CA VAL A 45 15.36 -19.01 -11.04
C VAL A 45 15.79 -17.67 -11.62
N HIS A 46 16.42 -16.82 -10.82
CA HIS A 46 16.93 -15.51 -11.24
C HIS A 46 18.37 -15.61 -11.79
N ASP A 47 18.77 -14.61 -12.56
CA ASP A 47 20.17 -14.41 -12.96
C ASP A 47 20.98 -14.01 -11.72
N PRO A 48 22.02 -14.78 -11.33
CA PRO A 48 22.81 -14.49 -10.14
C PRO A 48 23.63 -13.21 -10.23
N GLU A 49 23.84 -12.64 -11.44
CA GLU A 49 24.66 -11.44 -11.64
C GLU A 49 23.84 -10.14 -11.62
N SER A 50 22.50 -10.22 -11.65
CA SER A 50 21.61 -9.06 -11.62
C SER A 50 20.81 -8.99 -10.31
N PRO A 51 20.14 -7.86 -10.01
CA PRO A 51 19.14 -7.81 -8.94
C PRO A 51 18.05 -8.90 -9.11
N LEU A 52 17.46 -9.35 -8.00
CA LEU A 52 16.48 -10.44 -7.99
C LEU A 52 15.24 -10.15 -8.81
N LEU A 53 14.81 -8.90 -8.77
CA LEU A 53 13.63 -8.41 -9.46
C LEU A 53 13.74 -6.90 -9.65
N THR A 54 13.60 -6.44 -10.89
CA THR A 54 13.60 -5.03 -11.25
C THR A 54 12.26 -4.64 -11.84
N MET A 55 11.59 -3.65 -11.23
CA MET A 55 10.26 -3.22 -11.66
C MET A 55 10.17 -1.71 -11.82
N MET A 56 9.38 -1.28 -12.80
CA MET A 56 9.03 0.12 -12.99
C MET A 56 7.52 0.31 -12.91
N PHE A 57 7.06 1.09 -11.94
CA PHE A 57 5.66 1.40 -11.71
C PHE A 57 5.32 2.75 -12.35
N MET A 58 4.40 2.73 -13.30
CA MET A 58 3.95 3.89 -14.06
C MET A 58 2.50 4.21 -13.72
N GLY A 59 2.13 5.47 -13.54
CA GLY A 59 0.74 5.81 -13.21
C GLY A 59 0.56 7.23 -12.67
N PRO A 60 -0.67 7.73 -12.55
CA PRO A 60 -0.96 9.00 -11.88
C PRO A 60 -0.54 9.02 -10.40
N THR A 61 -0.49 10.20 -9.80
CA THR A 61 -0.19 10.30 -8.36
C THR A 61 -1.36 9.75 -7.54
N GLY A 62 -1.06 9.13 -6.39
CA GLY A 62 -2.09 8.68 -5.44
C GLY A 62 -2.91 7.44 -5.83
N VAL A 63 -2.51 6.69 -6.87
CA VAL A 63 -3.22 5.48 -7.34
C VAL A 63 -2.77 4.17 -6.69
N GLY A 64 -1.69 4.19 -5.91
CA GLY A 64 -1.20 3.01 -5.17
C GLY A 64 0.24 2.58 -5.45
N LYS A 65 0.99 3.20 -6.37
CA LYS A 65 2.37 2.79 -6.71
C LYS A 65 3.28 2.57 -5.49
N THR A 66 3.40 3.57 -4.63
CA THR A 66 4.21 3.48 -3.39
C THR A 66 3.56 2.56 -2.34
N GLU A 67 2.23 2.45 -2.34
CA GLU A 67 1.50 1.58 -1.42
C GLU A 67 1.73 0.10 -1.77
N THR A 68 1.87 -0.25 -3.06
CA THR A 68 2.28 -1.59 -3.50
C THR A 68 3.64 -1.98 -2.93
N VAL A 69 4.60 -1.04 -2.88
CA VAL A 69 5.91 -1.33 -2.27
C VAL A 69 5.80 -1.53 -0.76
N ARG A 70 4.96 -0.75 -0.08
CA ARG A 70 4.69 -0.94 1.36
C ARG A 70 4.01 -2.26 1.62
N ALA A 71 3.05 -2.66 0.79
CA ALA A 71 2.36 -3.94 0.86
C ALA A 71 3.33 -5.10 0.62
N LEU A 72 4.27 -4.96 -0.33
CA LEU A 72 5.34 -5.92 -0.56
C LEU A 72 6.25 -6.04 0.68
N ALA A 73 6.69 -4.91 1.25
CA ALA A 73 7.53 -4.89 2.44
C ALA A 73 6.83 -5.48 3.67
N GLU A 74 5.54 -5.17 3.86
CA GLU A 74 4.72 -5.79 4.91
C GLU A 74 4.61 -7.30 4.72
N THR A 75 4.34 -7.75 3.50
CA THR A 75 4.15 -9.17 3.24
C THR A 75 5.46 -9.95 3.42
N VAL A 76 6.57 -9.42 2.93
CA VAL A 76 7.88 -10.08 2.97
C VAL A 76 8.54 -10.00 4.34
N PHE A 77 8.54 -8.82 4.97
CA PHE A 77 9.29 -8.55 6.20
C PHE A 77 8.40 -8.34 7.44
N GLY A 78 7.08 -8.28 7.29
CA GLY A 78 6.16 -7.97 8.39
C GLY A 78 6.16 -6.50 8.81
N ASN A 79 6.68 -5.60 7.97
CA ASN A 79 6.67 -4.17 8.26
C ASN A 79 6.56 -3.30 6.99
N LYS A 80 5.50 -2.49 6.90
CA LYS A 80 5.22 -1.54 5.79
C LYS A 80 6.34 -0.55 5.50
N ARG A 81 7.26 -0.32 6.44
CA ARG A 81 8.41 0.59 6.30
C ARG A 81 9.74 -0.14 6.07
N ALA A 82 9.70 -1.47 5.90
CA ALA A 82 10.89 -2.29 5.72
C ALA A 82 11.42 -2.25 4.28
N PHE A 83 11.74 -1.06 3.79
CA PHE A 83 12.37 -0.86 2.49
C PHE A 83 13.19 0.43 2.49
N THR A 84 14.24 0.47 1.67
CA THR A 84 15.06 1.67 1.51
C THR A 84 14.43 2.59 0.48
N ARG A 85 13.96 3.76 0.92
CA ARG A 85 13.34 4.76 0.04
C ARG A 85 14.36 5.83 -0.38
N VAL A 86 14.49 6.03 -1.69
CA VAL A 86 15.24 7.10 -2.33
C VAL A 86 14.24 8.04 -2.99
N ASN A 87 14.07 9.24 -2.44
CA ASN A 87 13.25 10.28 -3.03
C ASN A 87 14.04 10.98 -4.16
N CYS A 88 13.75 10.65 -5.43
CA CYS A 88 14.54 11.11 -6.57
C CYS A 88 14.49 12.63 -6.77
N GLN A 89 13.45 13.30 -6.27
CA GLN A 89 13.35 14.76 -6.32
C GLN A 89 14.49 15.46 -5.57
N GLU A 90 15.00 14.85 -4.49
CA GLU A 90 16.14 15.38 -3.72
C GLU A 90 17.46 15.31 -4.50
N TYR A 91 17.52 14.47 -5.55
CA TYR A 91 18.69 14.23 -6.38
C TYR A 91 18.58 14.86 -7.79
N SER A 92 17.70 15.86 -7.93
CA SER A 92 17.59 16.69 -9.15
C SER A 92 18.88 17.45 -9.47
N ALA A 93 19.64 17.83 -8.44
CA ALA A 93 20.96 18.44 -8.59
C ALA A 93 22.08 17.40 -8.45
N HIS A 94 23.03 17.42 -9.38
CA HIS A 94 24.14 16.45 -9.45
C HIS A 94 24.93 16.29 -8.14
N TYR A 95 25.15 17.38 -7.39
CA TYR A 95 25.94 17.33 -6.14
C TYR A 95 25.24 16.58 -5.00
N ASN A 96 23.90 16.50 -5.00
CA ASN A 96 23.16 15.75 -3.98
C ASN A 96 23.34 14.23 -4.11
N ILE A 97 23.77 13.73 -5.27
CA ILE A 97 24.03 12.30 -5.49
C ILE A 97 25.11 11.76 -4.55
N SER A 98 26.04 12.63 -4.10
CA SER A 98 27.04 12.26 -3.09
C SER A 98 26.41 11.82 -1.75
N LYS A 99 25.19 12.26 -1.40
CA LYS A 99 24.49 11.77 -0.20
C LYS A 99 24.01 10.32 -0.35
N LEU A 100 23.71 9.93 -1.59
CA LEU A 100 23.29 8.57 -1.92
C LEU A 100 24.49 7.62 -1.91
N LEU A 101 25.60 8.07 -2.49
CA LEU A 101 26.79 7.27 -2.78
C LEU A 101 27.95 7.44 -1.79
N GLY A 102 27.90 8.43 -0.91
CA GLY A 102 29.06 8.87 -0.14
C GLY A 102 29.95 9.85 -0.90
N SER A 103 30.68 10.63 -0.12
CA SER A 103 31.75 11.50 -0.63
C SER A 103 33.06 10.71 -0.77
N PRO A 104 33.92 11.04 -1.76
CA PRO A 104 35.26 10.49 -1.83
C PRO A 104 36.10 10.78 -0.58
N PRO A 105 37.08 9.92 -0.24
CA PRO A 105 37.99 10.17 0.87
C PRO A 105 38.66 11.56 0.75
N GLY A 106 38.62 12.34 1.83
CA GLY A 106 39.19 13.69 1.86
C GLY A 106 38.24 14.83 1.44
N TYR A 107 37.01 14.53 1.03
CA TYR A 107 35.96 15.52 0.79
C TYR A 107 35.08 15.72 2.04
N VAL A 108 34.48 16.92 2.16
CA VAL A 108 33.50 17.21 3.22
C VAL A 108 32.32 16.24 3.09
N GLY A 109 31.92 15.62 4.20
CA GLY A 109 30.85 14.62 4.24
C GLY A 109 31.32 13.15 4.13
N GLY A 110 32.63 12.88 4.12
CA GLY A 110 33.16 11.51 4.16
C GLY A 110 32.75 10.69 5.39
N GLU A 111 32.31 11.34 6.47
CA GLU A 111 31.78 10.66 7.67
C GLU A 111 30.29 10.28 7.56
N ILE A 112 29.57 10.82 6.57
CA ILE A 112 28.15 10.53 6.36
C ILE A 112 28.05 9.19 5.65
N ARG A 113 27.47 8.20 6.33
CA ARG A 113 27.23 6.89 5.71
C ARG A 113 26.32 7.03 4.49
N PRO A 114 26.69 6.43 3.34
CA PRO A 114 25.85 6.41 2.15
C PRO A 114 24.50 5.75 2.43
N LEU A 115 23.42 6.33 1.88
CA LEU A 115 22.09 5.74 2.01
C LEU A 115 22.02 4.33 1.39
N LEU A 116 22.77 4.10 0.31
CA LEU A 116 22.84 2.80 -0.37
C LEU A 116 23.97 1.89 0.13
N SER A 117 24.58 2.15 1.29
CA SER A 117 25.55 1.20 1.87
C SER A 117 24.94 -0.17 2.15
N GLN A 118 25.76 -1.24 2.11
CA GLN A 118 25.32 -2.62 2.32
C GLN A 118 24.55 -2.79 3.64
N GLU A 119 25.07 -2.20 4.72
CA GLU A 119 24.41 -2.20 6.03
C GLU A 119 22.99 -1.63 5.96
N ASN A 120 22.80 -0.55 5.22
CA ASN A 120 21.51 0.13 5.11
C ASN A 120 20.49 -0.65 4.29
N ILE A 121 20.89 -1.33 3.21
CA ILE A 121 19.98 -2.12 2.39
C ILE A 121 19.60 -3.44 3.08
N ASP A 122 20.52 -4.05 3.83
CA ASP A 122 20.30 -5.33 4.52
C ASP A 122 19.53 -5.18 5.85
N ARG A 123 19.52 -3.99 6.47
CA ARG A 123 18.98 -3.79 7.84
C ARG A 123 17.56 -4.29 8.03
N HIS A 124 16.74 -4.22 6.98
CA HIS A 124 15.33 -4.58 7.04
C HIS A 124 15.12 -6.09 7.08
N HIS A 125 15.94 -6.83 6.35
CA HIS A 125 16.00 -8.27 6.44
C HIS A 125 16.37 -8.73 7.84
N ARG A 126 17.48 -8.21 8.38
CA ARG A 126 17.99 -8.61 9.71
C ARG A 126 16.95 -8.38 10.80
N LYS A 127 16.33 -7.20 10.79
CA LYS A 127 15.22 -6.87 11.70
C LYS A 127 14.01 -7.80 11.55
N ALA A 128 13.69 -8.26 10.34
CA ALA A 128 12.59 -9.18 10.13
C ALA A 128 12.89 -10.56 10.74
N LEU A 129 14.13 -11.06 10.60
CA LEU A 129 14.56 -12.30 11.24
C LEU A 129 14.57 -12.18 12.77
N ASP A 130 15.11 -11.08 13.31
CA ASP A 130 15.14 -10.82 14.75
C ASP A 130 13.73 -10.78 15.37
N ASN A 131 12.77 -10.18 14.65
CA ASN A 131 11.38 -10.08 15.08
C ASN A 131 10.54 -11.31 14.72
N GLN A 132 11.11 -12.29 14.01
CA GLN A 132 10.40 -13.45 13.46
C GLN A 132 9.16 -13.06 12.64
N SER A 133 9.26 -11.99 11.84
CA SER A 133 8.15 -11.38 11.13
C SER A 133 8.22 -11.59 9.61
N GLY A 134 7.04 -11.57 8.97
CA GLY A 134 6.88 -11.67 7.52
C GLY A 134 7.15 -13.06 6.94
N MET A 135 6.91 -13.22 5.63
CA MET A 135 7.09 -14.48 4.90
C MET A 135 8.53 -15.01 4.91
N ILE A 136 9.52 -14.15 5.18
CA ILE A 136 10.93 -14.52 5.25
C ILE A 136 11.26 -15.33 6.51
N SER A 137 10.47 -15.15 7.57
CA SER A 137 10.65 -15.83 8.86
C SER A 137 9.71 -17.02 9.04
N GLU A 138 8.81 -17.27 8.08
CA GLU A 138 7.87 -18.40 8.13
C GLU A 138 8.61 -19.75 8.01
N PRO A 139 8.42 -20.69 8.96
CA PRO A 139 8.99 -22.03 8.86
C PRO A 139 8.55 -22.74 7.57
N ASP A 140 9.44 -23.53 6.98
CA ASP A 140 9.23 -24.31 5.75
C ASP A 140 8.91 -23.52 4.47
N SER A 141 8.92 -22.19 4.57
CA SER A 141 8.78 -21.25 3.48
C SER A 141 9.86 -21.44 2.41
N LYS A 142 9.52 -21.22 1.13
CA LYS A 142 10.55 -21.17 0.07
C LYS A 142 11.52 -20.01 0.30
N LEU A 143 11.04 -18.86 0.79
CA LEU A 143 11.89 -17.72 1.11
C LEU A 143 12.85 -18.04 2.25
N ALA A 144 12.36 -18.64 3.35
CA ALA A 144 13.22 -19.03 4.47
C ALA A 144 14.30 -20.05 4.07
N ARG A 145 14.04 -20.88 3.04
CA ARG A 145 15.06 -21.78 2.47
C ARG A 145 16.10 -21.07 1.61
N LEU A 146 15.70 -20.02 0.88
CA LEU A 146 16.62 -19.20 0.09
C LEU A 146 17.46 -18.27 0.98
N TYR A 147 16.89 -17.86 2.11
CA TYR A 147 17.47 -16.95 3.09
C TYR A 147 17.41 -17.56 4.50
N PRO A 148 18.23 -18.57 4.78
CA PRO A 148 18.28 -19.16 6.12
C PRO A 148 18.77 -18.12 7.15
N PRO A 149 18.32 -18.19 8.42
CA PRO A 149 18.70 -17.21 9.44
C PRO A 149 20.21 -17.04 9.66
N ASP A 150 20.97 -18.12 9.50
CA ASP A 150 22.43 -18.13 9.62
C ASP A 150 23.15 -17.86 8.27
N GLY A 151 22.42 -17.43 7.24
CA GLY A 151 22.94 -17.14 5.91
C GLY A 151 23.64 -15.78 5.80
N ASP A 152 24.46 -15.63 4.76
CA ASP A 152 25.15 -14.38 4.41
C ASP A 152 24.36 -13.49 3.44
N LYS A 153 23.34 -14.06 2.78
CA LYS A 153 22.47 -13.35 1.83
C LYS A 153 21.32 -12.65 2.54
N HIS A 154 21.11 -11.38 2.19
CA HIS A 154 20.05 -10.55 2.74
C HIS A 154 19.17 -10.00 1.62
N LEU A 155 17.92 -10.47 1.57
CA LEU A 155 16.89 -9.90 0.71
C LEU A 155 16.62 -8.43 1.07
N SER A 156 16.72 -7.52 0.11
CA SER A 156 16.37 -6.10 0.31
C SER A 156 15.26 -5.63 -0.64
N ILE A 157 14.53 -4.58 -0.24
CA ILE A 157 13.59 -3.88 -1.12
C ILE A 157 14.03 -2.41 -1.18
N ILE A 158 14.19 -1.89 -2.39
CA ILE A 158 14.68 -0.53 -2.63
C ILE A 158 13.69 0.18 -3.56
N LEU A 159 13.19 1.33 -3.11
CA LEU A 159 12.27 2.18 -3.86
C LEU A 159 12.97 3.47 -4.30
N PHE A 160 13.06 3.67 -5.61
CA PHE A 160 13.40 4.96 -6.22
C PHE A 160 12.11 5.66 -6.65
N ASP A 161 11.68 6.63 -5.85
CA ASP A 161 10.38 7.29 -6.01
C ASP A 161 10.51 8.54 -6.89
N GLU A 162 9.61 8.71 -7.86
CA GLU A 162 9.58 9.83 -8.82
C GLU A 162 10.87 9.98 -9.65
N ILE A 163 11.31 8.88 -10.27
CA ILE A 163 12.61 8.80 -10.98
C ILE A 163 12.78 9.84 -12.09
N GLU A 164 11.70 10.32 -12.71
CA GLU A 164 11.73 11.36 -13.73
C GLU A 164 12.24 12.72 -13.22
N LYS A 165 12.25 12.93 -11.90
CA LYS A 165 12.75 14.16 -11.26
C LYS A 165 14.25 14.11 -10.96
N ALA A 166 14.89 12.95 -11.10
CA ALA A 166 16.31 12.78 -10.83
C ALA A 166 17.19 13.44 -11.89
N HIS A 167 18.41 13.77 -11.50
CA HIS A 167 19.48 14.11 -12.44
C HIS A 167 19.87 12.88 -13.30
N PRO A 168 20.19 13.03 -14.60
CA PRO A 168 20.57 11.91 -15.49
C PRO A 168 21.72 11.03 -14.98
N LYS A 169 22.65 11.59 -14.20
CA LYS A 169 23.73 10.81 -13.55
C LYS A 169 23.19 9.71 -12.61
N LEU A 170 22.04 9.93 -11.97
CA LEU A 170 21.41 8.88 -11.17
C LEU A 170 20.91 7.73 -12.06
N TRP A 171 20.43 8.02 -13.26
CA TRP A 171 20.01 6.98 -14.21
C TRP A 171 21.21 6.14 -14.67
N ASN A 172 22.35 6.77 -14.95
CA ASN A 172 23.57 6.04 -15.32
C ASN A 172 24.09 5.13 -14.19
N LEU A 173 23.99 5.60 -12.94
CA LEU A 173 24.30 4.77 -11.78
C LEU A 173 23.36 3.57 -11.70
N LEU A 174 22.05 3.81 -11.84
CA LEU A 174 21.04 2.76 -11.82
C LEU A 174 21.25 1.75 -12.95
N LEU A 175 21.61 2.18 -14.15
CA LEU A 175 21.96 1.27 -15.24
C LEU A 175 23.04 0.27 -14.82
N GLY A 176 24.13 0.75 -14.22
CA GLY A 176 25.18 -0.13 -13.70
C GLY A 176 24.67 -1.11 -12.64
N ILE A 177 23.86 -0.63 -11.70
CA ILE A 177 23.25 -1.51 -10.66
C ILE A 177 22.33 -2.57 -11.29
N LEU A 178 21.54 -2.19 -12.29
CA LEU A 178 20.60 -3.09 -12.96
C LEU A 178 21.31 -4.10 -13.87
N GLU A 179 22.51 -3.78 -14.37
CA GLU A 179 23.31 -4.62 -15.26
C GLU A 179 24.26 -5.55 -14.51
N ASP A 180 25.07 -5.00 -13.61
CA ASP A 180 26.18 -5.70 -12.95
C ASP A 180 25.84 -6.16 -11.53
N GLY A 181 24.64 -5.79 -11.03
CA GLY A 181 24.17 -6.13 -9.68
C GLY A 181 25.03 -5.56 -8.55
N THR A 182 26.06 -4.77 -8.85
CA THR A 182 27.03 -4.26 -7.88
C THR A 182 27.37 -2.81 -8.20
N VAL A 183 27.80 -2.05 -7.19
CA VAL A 183 28.28 -0.69 -7.40
C VAL A 183 29.38 -0.34 -6.42
N VAL A 184 30.38 0.42 -6.89
CA VAL A 184 31.38 1.03 -6.03
C VAL A 184 30.92 2.43 -5.65
N LEU A 185 30.76 2.63 -4.35
CA LEU A 185 30.37 3.89 -3.74
C LEU A 185 31.50 4.92 -3.76
N GLY A 186 31.16 6.19 -3.52
CA GLY A 186 32.12 7.28 -3.50
C GLY A 186 33.20 7.10 -2.43
N ASN A 187 32.87 6.46 -1.31
CA ASN A 187 33.79 6.11 -0.24
C ASN A 187 34.63 4.84 -0.50
N ASN A 188 34.60 4.30 -1.74
CA ASN A 188 35.23 3.04 -2.16
C ASN A 188 34.66 1.77 -1.52
N GLU A 189 33.48 1.82 -0.90
CA GLU A 189 32.76 0.62 -0.49
C GLU A 189 32.07 -0.03 -1.70
N GLU A 190 32.19 -1.34 -1.85
CA GLU A 190 31.41 -2.11 -2.81
C GLU A 190 30.09 -2.53 -2.18
N VAL A 191 29.00 -2.40 -2.92
CA VAL A 191 27.65 -2.79 -2.48
C VAL A 191 27.05 -3.76 -3.48
N ASP A 192 26.49 -4.84 -2.95
CA ASP A 192 25.85 -5.92 -3.69
C ASP A 192 24.32 -5.77 -3.68
N PHE A 193 23.75 -5.59 -4.86
CA PHE A 193 22.32 -5.48 -5.14
C PHE A 193 21.71 -6.77 -5.69
N ARG A 194 22.48 -7.85 -5.90
CA ARG A 194 22.00 -9.11 -6.49
C ARG A 194 20.93 -9.79 -5.64
N GLN A 195 20.83 -9.43 -4.36
CA GLN A 195 19.75 -9.86 -3.44
C GLN A 195 18.66 -8.81 -3.24
N SER A 196 18.53 -7.85 -4.16
CA SER A 196 17.60 -6.73 -4.04
C SER A 196 16.41 -6.84 -4.99
N ILE A 197 15.23 -6.50 -4.49
CA ILE A 197 14.07 -6.11 -5.30
C ILE A 197 14.16 -4.60 -5.49
N ILE A 198 14.35 -4.15 -6.72
CA ILE A 198 14.47 -2.73 -7.07
C ILE A 198 13.18 -2.27 -7.74
N VAL A 199 12.52 -1.29 -7.15
CA VAL A 199 11.29 -0.70 -7.66
C VAL A 199 11.51 0.77 -7.97
N LEU A 200 11.19 1.18 -9.19
CA LEU A 200 11.15 2.58 -9.61
C LEU A 200 9.70 3.02 -9.75
N THR A 201 9.35 4.21 -9.29
CA THR A 201 8.04 4.80 -9.60
C THR A 201 8.22 6.01 -10.50
N THR A 202 7.27 6.20 -11.41
CA THR A 202 7.20 7.40 -12.22
C THR A 202 5.76 7.85 -12.45
N ASN A 203 5.58 9.16 -12.58
CA ASN A 203 4.32 9.75 -13.02
C ASN A 203 4.31 10.02 -14.53
N VAL A 204 5.35 9.64 -15.27
CA VAL A 204 5.39 9.77 -16.74
C VAL A 204 4.27 8.95 -17.38
N GLY A 205 3.60 9.54 -18.37
CA GLY A 205 2.48 8.92 -19.08
C GLY A 205 1.11 9.10 -18.42
N SER A 206 1.02 9.73 -17.24
CA SER A 206 -0.25 9.89 -16.51
C SER A 206 -1.32 10.65 -17.29
N GLU A 207 -0.93 11.73 -17.99
CA GLU A 207 -1.85 12.51 -18.81
C GLU A 207 -2.35 11.73 -20.02
N ALA A 208 -1.48 10.98 -20.69
CA ALA A 208 -1.84 10.15 -21.83
C ALA A 208 -2.80 9.02 -21.41
N MET A 209 -2.53 8.36 -20.29
CA MET A 209 -3.43 7.36 -19.72
C MET A 209 -4.80 7.95 -19.39
N GLY A 210 -4.85 9.13 -18.75
CA GLY A 210 -6.09 9.83 -18.44
C GLY A 210 -6.89 10.22 -19.70
N ALA A 211 -6.22 10.72 -20.74
CA ALA A 211 -6.86 11.08 -22.01
C ALA A 211 -7.48 9.89 -22.72
N HIS A 212 -6.81 8.74 -22.75
CA HIS A 212 -7.35 7.50 -23.35
C HIS A 212 -8.58 7.00 -22.59
N LEU A 213 -8.59 7.10 -21.26
CA LEU A 213 -9.75 6.76 -20.44
C LEU A 213 -10.93 7.72 -20.68
N ALA A 214 -10.66 9.03 -20.79
CA ALA A 214 -11.69 10.04 -21.02
C ALA A 214 -12.31 9.94 -22.43
N GLN A 215 -11.50 9.68 -23.46
CA GLN A 215 -11.96 9.53 -24.84
C GLN A 215 -12.84 8.29 -25.04
N ASN A 216 -12.49 7.18 -24.37
CA ASN A 216 -13.27 5.94 -24.44
C ASN A 216 -14.47 5.92 -23.49
N GLY A 217 -14.55 6.83 -22.51
CA GLY A 217 -15.67 6.97 -21.58
C GLY A 217 -16.88 7.75 -22.10
N ILE A 218 -16.75 8.48 -23.22
CA ILE A 218 -17.82 9.33 -23.78
C ILE A 218 -18.72 8.60 -24.81
N GLY A 219 -18.39 7.36 -25.18
CA GLY A 219 -19.19 6.57 -26.13
C GLY A 219 -19.60 5.22 -25.56
N PHE A 220 -20.91 5.00 -25.42
CA PHE A 220 -21.52 3.68 -25.28
C PHE A 220 -20.79 2.62 -26.12
N ASN A 221 -20.08 1.69 -25.48
CA ASN A 221 -19.82 0.38 -26.07
C ASN A 221 -19.58 -0.66 -24.97
N THR A 222 -20.65 -1.38 -24.63
CA THR A 222 -20.73 -2.56 -23.77
C THR A 222 -20.03 -3.80 -24.38
N GLY A 223 -18.98 -3.62 -25.18
CA GLY A 223 -18.34 -4.69 -25.95
C GLY A 223 -16.82 -4.63 -26.04
N ILE A 224 -16.16 -3.61 -25.46
CA ILE A 224 -14.70 -3.64 -25.35
C ILE A 224 -14.35 -4.43 -24.08
N SER A 225 -13.78 -5.62 -24.25
CA SER A 225 -13.22 -6.39 -23.12
C SER A 225 -12.23 -5.52 -22.36
N GLY A 226 -12.32 -5.49 -21.02
CA GLY A 226 -11.41 -4.71 -20.15
C GLY A 226 -9.94 -4.87 -20.56
N GLU A 227 -9.53 -6.09 -20.89
CA GLU A 227 -8.17 -6.40 -21.37
C GLU A 227 -7.69 -5.57 -22.56
N LYS A 228 -8.58 -5.24 -23.52
CA LYS A 228 -8.18 -4.44 -24.69
C LYS A 228 -7.93 -3.00 -24.30
N MET A 229 -8.81 -2.44 -23.45
CA MET A 229 -8.64 -1.09 -22.93
C MET A 229 -7.35 -0.97 -22.11
N ASP A 230 -7.04 -1.98 -21.29
CA ASP A 230 -5.84 -1.98 -20.47
C ASP A 230 -4.56 -2.05 -21.32
N ARG A 231 -4.57 -2.84 -22.41
CA ARG A 231 -3.47 -2.85 -23.39
C ARG A 231 -3.28 -1.50 -24.06
N ASP A 232 -4.36 -0.84 -24.46
CA ASP A 232 -4.29 0.49 -25.10
C ASP A 232 -3.70 1.53 -24.13
N VAL A 233 -4.05 1.46 -22.84
CA VAL A 233 -3.49 2.31 -21.78
C VAL A 233 -2.00 2.00 -21.56
N GLU A 234 -1.61 0.73 -21.52
CA GLU A 234 -0.22 0.29 -21.43
C GLU A 234 0.63 0.81 -22.60
N GLU A 235 0.14 0.68 -23.83
CA GLU A 235 0.82 1.19 -25.02
C GLU A 235 0.98 2.71 -25.00
N ALA A 236 -0.05 3.43 -24.56
CA ALA A 236 0.00 4.89 -24.43
C ALA A 236 1.02 5.33 -23.36
N ALA A 237 1.02 4.68 -22.19
CA ALA A 237 1.98 4.95 -21.13
C ALA A 237 3.42 4.70 -21.61
N MET A 238 3.65 3.54 -22.25
CA MET A 238 4.96 3.15 -22.79
C MET A 238 5.46 4.12 -23.86
N ARG A 239 4.57 4.66 -24.70
CA ARG A 239 4.91 5.67 -25.70
C ARG A 239 5.45 6.94 -25.06
N GLU A 240 4.87 7.38 -23.94
CA GLU A 240 5.37 8.54 -23.20
C GLU A 240 6.65 8.23 -22.42
N ALA A 241 6.77 7.03 -21.82
CA ALA A 241 8.01 6.60 -21.17
C ALA A 241 9.21 6.68 -22.10
N LYS A 242 9.07 6.20 -23.34
CA LYS A 242 10.13 6.18 -24.37
C LYS A 242 10.59 7.57 -24.81
N LYS A 243 9.83 8.63 -24.49
CA LYS A 243 10.26 10.02 -24.76
C LYS A 243 11.13 10.58 -23.63
N VAL A 244 11.00 10.05 -22.42
CA VAL A 244 11.68 10.55 -21.21
C VAL A 244 12.87 9.67 -20.86
N PHE A 245 12.68 8.35 -20.90
CA PHE A 245 13.68 7.37 -20.50
C PHE A 245 14.37 6.77 -21.74
N PRO A 246 15.70 6.60 -21.70
CA PRO A 246 16.42 5.88 -22.75
C PRO A 246 15.91 4.44 -22.91
N PHE A 247 15.94 3.93 -24.14
CA PHE A 247 15.52 2.54 -24.41
C PHE A 247 16.38 1.53 -23.67
N GLU A 248 17.69 1.77 -23.53
CA GLU A 248 18.55 0.89 -22.74
C GLU A 248 18.07 0.77 -21.30
N PHE A 249 17.58 1.86 -20.71
CA PHE A 249 17.08 1.88 -19.34
C PHE A 249 15.79 1.08 -19.18
N LEU A 250 14.82 1.30 -20.06
CA LEU A 250 13.54 0.61 -20.00
C LEU A 250 13.69 -0.91 -20.19
N ASN A 251 14.64 -1.35 -21.02
CA ASN A 251 14.88 -2.77 -21.29
C ASN A 251 15.62 -3.51 -20.17
N ARG A 252 16.04 -2.82 -19.08
CA ARG A 252 16.64 -3.46 -17.90
C ARG A 252 15.63 -3.87 -16.82
N PHE A 253 14.36 -3.52 -16.98
CA PHE A 253 13.32 -3.92 -16.04
C PHE A 253 12.73 -5.27 -16.43
N ASP A 254 12.63 -6.18 -15.47
CA ASP A 254 11.91 -7.44 -15.65
C ASP A 254 10.43 -7.19 -15.98
N ASP A 255 9.82 -6.22 -15.29
CA ASP A 255 8.43 -5.84 -15.52
C ASP A 255 8.23 -4.33 -15.43
N ILE A 256 7.49 -3.79 -16.41
CA ILE A 256 6.94 -2.44 -16.37
C ILE A 256 5.43 -2.56 -16.09
N ILE A 257 5.00 -2.02 -14.96
CA ILE A 257 3.64 -2.17 -14.44
C ILE A 257 2.94 -0.81 -14.47
N THR A 258 1.82 -0.74 -15.19
CA THR A 258 0.98 0.46 -15.26
C THR A 258 -0.13 0.42 -14.23
N TYR A 259 -0.41 1.57 -13.64
CA TYR A 259 -1.45 1.79 -12.64
C TYR A 259 -2.50 2.73 -13.20
N HIS A 260 -3.76 2.35 -13.01
CA HIS A 260 -4.91 3.08 -13.53
C HIS A 260 -5.44 4.06 -12.50
N THR A 261 -6.22 5.04 -12.96
CA THR A 261 -6.94 5.95 -12.08
C THR A 261 -7.93 5.17 -11.19
N LEU A 262 -8.10 5.62 -9.96
CA LEU A 262 -9.03 5.01 -9.02
C LEU A 262 -10.47 5.40 -9.38
N LYS A 263 -11.36 4.40 -9.43
CA LYS A 263 -12.81 4.60 -9.54
C LYS A 263 -13.40 4.95 -8.19
N GLU A 264 -14.59 5.52 -8.19
CA GLU A 264 -15.30 5.91 -6.96
C GLU A 264 -15.42 4.75 -5.95
N GLN A 265 -15.79 3.56 -6.41
CA GLN A 265 -15.85 2.35 -5.57
C GLN A 265 -14.51 2.02 -4.87
N HIS A 266 -13.37 2.29 -5.54
CA HIS A 266 -12.05 2.07 -4.96
C HIS A 266 -11.77 3.09 -3.87
N LEU A 267 -12.25 4.32 -4.02
CA LEU A 267 -12.10 5.39 -3.02
C LEU A 267 -12.88 5.06 -1.74
N TYR A 268 -14.10 4.52 -1.85
CA TYR A 268 -14.84 4.01 -0.69
C TYR A 268 -14.10 2.88 0.01
N SER A 269 -13.58 1.91 -0.74
CA SER A 269 -12.81 0.81 -0.16
C SER A 269 -11.54 1.31 0.56
N ILE A 270 -10.85 2.30 0.01
CA ILE A 270 -9.70 2.95 0.66
C ILE A 270 -10.15 3.71 1.91
N LEU A 271 -11.28 4.42 1.85
CA LEU A 271 -11.84 5.13 2.99
C LEU A 271 -12.18 4.17 4.13
N ASP A 272 -12.79 3.02 3.83
CA ASP A 272 -13.09 2.02 4.83
C ASP A 272 -11.80 1.54 5.53
N ILE A 273 -10.70 1.36 4.78
CA ILE A 273 -9.40 0.99 5.36
C ILE A 273 -8.91 2.04 6.34
N LEU A 274 -9.09 3.32 6.01
CA LEU A 274 -8.72 4.42 6.89
C LEU A 274 -9.63 4.50 8.12
N ILE A 275 -10.94 4.31 7.95
CA ILE A 275 -11.92 4.32 9.05
C ILE A 275 -11.63 3.20 10.03
N ALA A 276 -11.35 1.99 9.56
CA ALA A 276 -11.02 0.88 10.45
C ALA A 276 -9.73 1.12 11.24
N GLN A 277 -8.74 1.79 10.65
CA GLN A 277 -7.54 2.23 11.38
C GLN A 277 -7.88 3.28 12.45
N VAL A 278 -8.85 4.16 12.21
CA VAL A 278 -9.35 5.10 13.22
C VAL A 278 -10.11 4.36 14.32
N HIS A 279 -11.01 3.44 13.97
CA HIS A 279 -11.75 2.61 14.91
C HIS A 279 -10.80 1.78 15.80
N HIS A 280 -9.79 1.13 15.21
CA HIS A 280 -8.80 0.41 16.02
C HIS A 280 -8.06 1.34 17.01
N ARG A 281 -7.76 2.58 16.61
CA ARG A 281 -7.19 3.58 17.52
C ARG A 281 -8.18 4.05 18.59
N SER A 282 -9.49 4.09 18.31
CA SER A 282 -10.51 4.45 19.30
C SER A 282 -10.64 3.41 20.41
N LEU A 283 -10.40 2.14 20.11
CA LEU A 283 -10.40 1.06 21.11
C LEU A 283 -9.16 1.09 22.02
N LEU A 284 -8.05 1.65 21.55
CA LEU A 284 -6.76 1.65 22.27
C LEU A 284 -6.42 2.99 22.93
N CYS A 285 -7.30 3.99 22.85
CA CYS A 285 -7.05 5.29 23.44
C CYS A 285 -7.36 5.31 24.95
N ALA A 286 -7.11 6.44 25.61
CA ALA A 286 -7.30 6.59 27.06
C ALA A 286 -8.77 6.36 27.50
N GLU A 287 -9.73 6.70 26.63
CA GLU A 287 -11.17 6.54 26.84
C GLU A 287 -11.74 5.66 25.71
N PRO A 288 -11.62 4.32 25.77
CA PRO A 288 -12.02 3.44 24.68
C PRO A 288 -13.49 3.55 24.28
N PHE A 289 -13.78 3.73 22.99
CA PHE A 289 -15.15 3.88 22.47
C PHE A 289 -15.33 3.21 21.09
N LEU A 290 -16.57 2.87 20.77
CA LEU A 290 -16.97 2.34 19.46
C LEU A 290 -17.23 3.49 18.48
N LEU A 291 -16.82 3.30 17.23
CA LEU A 291 -16.99 4.31 16.17
C LEU A 291 -17.75 3.72 14.99
N GLU A 292 -18.87 4.34 14.65
CA GLU A 292 -19.68 4.04 13.48
C GLU A 292 -19.69 5.25 12.53
N ILE A 293 -19.56 5.02 11.23
CA ILE A 293 -19.63 6.07 10.21
C ILE A 293 -20.75 5.73 9.22
N THR A 294 -21.76 6.60 9.11
CA THR A 294 -22.90 6.39 8.18
C THR A 294 -22.46 6.45 6.72
N GLN A 295 -23.28 5.94 5.80
CA GLN A 295 -22.97 5.97 4.37
C GLN A 295 -22.95 7.40 3.82
N GLU A 296 -23.80 8.27 4.35
CA GLU A 296 -23.85 9.69 4.05
C GLU A 296 -22.53 10.37 4.45
N ALA A 297 -22.01 10.06 5.64
CA ALA A 297 -20.71 10.55 6.10
C ALA A 297 -19.56 10.00 5.24
N LYS A 298 -19.61 8.73 4.82
CA LYS A 298 -18.61 8.18 3.89
C LYS A 298 -18.62 8.91 2.55
N ARG A 299 -19.80 9.15 1.97
CA ARG A 299 -19.95 9.92 0.73
C ARG A 299 -19.37 11.32 0.88
N PHE A 300 -19.70 12.02 1.96
CA PHE A 300 -19.16 13.34 2.27
C PHE A 300 -17.62 13.35 2.34
N LEU A 301 -17.02 12.34 3.01
CA LEU A 301 -15.57 12.21 3.12
C LEU A 301 -14.90 11.92 1.77
N VAL A 302 -15.50 11.08 0.91
CA VAL A 302 -14.99 10.81 -0.44
C VAL A 302 -15.06 12.06 -1.31
N GLU A 303 -16.20 12.76 -1.32
CA GLU A 303 -16.39 13.98 -2.11
C GLU A 303 -15.39 15.08 -1.71
N ARG A 304 -15.13 15.26 -0.40
CA ARG A 304 -14.10 16.22 0.06
C ARG A 304 -12.67 15.76 -0.11
N GLY A 305 -12.43 14.45 -0.07
CA GLY A 305 -11.08 13.86 -0.06
C GLY A 305 -10.57 13.40 -1.42
N THR A 306 -11.35 13.58 -2.48
CA THR A 306 -10.97 13.21 -3.83
C THR A 306 -10.56 14.44 -4.63
N ASP A 307 -9.36 14.39 -5.20
CA ASP A 307 -8.89 15.36 -6.18
C ASP A 307 -8.56 14.63 -7.48
N ILE A 308 -9.05 15.16 -8.61
CA ILE A 308 -8.85 14.62 -9.96
C ILE A 308 -7.34 14.44 -10.26
N GLN A 309 -6.47 15.29 -9.71
CA GLN A 309 -5.02 15.26 -9.94
C GLN A 309 -4.24 14.40 -8.94
N TYR A 310 -4.71 14.30 -7.68
CA TYR A 310 -3.96 13.66 -6.58
C TYR A 310 -4.52 12.31 -6.11
N GLY A 311 -5.61 11.82 -6.72
CA GLY A 311 -6.19 10.52 -6.42
C GLY A 311 -6.63 10.40 -4.95
N ALA A 312 -6.38 9.25 -4.33
CA ALA A 312 -6.74 8.99 -2.92
C ALA A 312 -5.84 9.68 -1.88
N ARG A 313 -4.81 10.42 -2.31
CA ARG A 313 -3.82 11.03 -1.40
C ARG A 313 -4.44 11.99 -0.37
N PRO A 314 -5.46 12.81 -0.70
CA PRO A 314 -6.09 13.71 0.27
C PRO A 314 -7.02 13.00 1.26
N LEU A 315 -7.56 11.80 0.94
CA LEU A 315 -8.53 11.10 1.81
C LEU A 315 -8.03 10.93 3.24
N LYS A 316 -6.78 10.50 3.43
CA LYS A 316 -6.20 10.37 4.77
C LYS A 316 -6.20 11.70 5.52
N ARG A 317 -5.88 12.81 4.85
CA ARG A 317 -5.89 14.14 5.47
C ARG A 317 -7.31 14.57 5.84
N VAL A 318 -8.28 14.26 4.99
CA VAL A 318 -9.70 14.55 5.27
C VAL A 318 -10.20 13.75 6.46
N VAL A 319 -9.91 12.45 6.54
CA VAL A 319 -10.24 11.62 7.72
C VAL A 319 -9.58 12.17 9.00
N GLU A 320 -8.30 12.53 8.95
CA GLU A 320 -7.62 13.10 10.12
C GLU A 320 -8.24 14.46 10.56
N LYS A 321 -8.59 15.31 9.59
CA LYS A 321 -9.16 16.64 9.85
C LYS A 321 -10.61 16.59 10.30
N GLU A 322 -11.44 15.80 9.64
CA GLU A 322 -12.90 15.83 9.78
C GLU A 322 -13.39 14.78 10.79
N ILE A 323 -12.62 13.72 11.08
CA ILE A 323 -12.98 12.67 12.05
C ILE A 323 -12.07 12.70 13.27
N VAL A 324 -10.76 12.48 13.09
CA VAL A 324 -9.84 12.28 14.22
C VAL A 324 -9.71 13.54 15.07
N THR A 325 -9.62 14.71 14.43
CA THR A 325 -9.46 15.99 15.15
C THR A 325 -10.69 16.31 16.02
N PRO A 326 -11.94 16.30 15.51
CA PRO A 326 -13.13 16.51 16.34
C PRO A 326 -13.26 15.49 17.47
N ILE A 327 -13.08 14.18 17.19
CA ILE A 327 -13.09 13.13 18.21
C ILE A 327 -12.09 13.43 19.33
N SER A 328 -10.87 13.87 18.98
CA SER A 328 -9.85 14.23 19.97
C SER A 328 -10.30 15.38 20.88
N HIS A 329 -10.98 16.39 20.34
CA HIS A 329 -11.57 17.47 21.15
C HIS A 329 -12.71 16.98 22.04
N HIS A 330 -13.57 16.08 21.56
CA HIS A 330 -14.67 15.51 22.33
C HIS A 330 -14.19 14.61 23.48
N ILE A 331 -13.07 13.89 23.30
CA ILE A 331 -12.41 13.15 24.38
C ILE A 331 -11.82 14.13 25.41
N CYS A 332 -11.04 15.12 24.97
CA CYS A 332 -10.40 16.10 25.87
C CYS A 332 -11.39 17.00 26.63
N SER A 333 -12.65 17.06 26.21
CA SER A 333 -13.73 17.79 26.87
C SER A 333 -14.69 16.90 27.66
N ASP A 334 -14.31 15.63 27.89
CA ASP A 334 -15.08 14.62 28.64
C ASP A 334 -16.47 14.30 28.07
N GLN A 335 -16.71 14.65 26.79
CA GLN A 335 -17.97 14.39 26.09
C GLN A 335 -18.05 12.94 25.61
N ILE A 336 -16.94 12.40 25.12
CA ILE A 336 -16.75 10.97 24.85
C ILE A 336 -16.10 10.34 26.07
N ARG A 337 -16.68 9.23 26.52
CA ARG A 337 -16.21 8.43 27.64
C ARG A 337 -16.14 6.98 27.22
N LYS A 338 -15.47 6.21 28.06
CA LYS A 338 -15.40 4.77 27.92
C LYS A 338 -16.75 4.08 27.72
N GLY A 339 -16.82 3.19 26.74
CA GLY A 339 -18.00 2.36 26.45
C GLY A 339 -19.10 3.07 25.65
N ASP A 340 -18.85 4.32 25.22
CA ASP A 340 -19.77 5.03 24.33
C ASP A 340 -19.72 4.46 22.90
N LEU A 341 -20.85 4.55 22.20
CA LEU A 341 -20.92 4.44 20.75
C LEU A 341 -21.02 5.84 20.15
N ILE A 342 -20.11 6.15 19.25
CA ILE A 342 -20.06 7.42 18.53
C ILE A 342 -20.40 7.17 17.07
N THR A 343 -21.55 7.67 16.65
CA THR A 343 -22.01 7.61 15.26
C THR A 343 -21.73 8.94 14.58
N VAL A 344 -20.97 8.91 13.49
CA VAL A 344 -20.67 10.07 12.66
C VAL A 344 -21.60 10.09 11.46
N ASP A 345 -22.33 11.18 11.33
CA ASP A 345 -23.35 11.40 10.30
C ASP A 345 -23.14 12.76 9.61
N VAL A 346 -23.95 13.08 8.60
CA VAL A 346 -23.92 14.39 7.92
C VAL A 346 -25.18 15.16 8.26
N ASP A 347 -25.01 16.39 8.71
CA ASP A 347 -26.10 17.37 8.77
C ASP A 347 -26.16 18.16 7.46
N THR A 348 -27.29 18.07 6.77
CA THR A 348 -27.57 18.78 5.51
C THR A 348 -28.43 20.03 5.70
N ASP A 349 -28.93 20.30 6.91
CA ASP A 349 -29.94 21.32 7.16
C ASP A 349 -29.34 22.69 7.48
N ALA A 350 -28.05 22.74 7.84
CA ALA A 350 -27.34 23.96 8.27
C ALA A 350 -26.69 24.78 7.12
N GLY A 351 -27.04 24.50 5.85
CA GLY A 351 -26.58 25.25 4.67
C GLY A 351 -25.35 24.64 4.00
N GLU A 352 -24.21 24.56 4.69
CA GLU A 352 -23.06 23.76 4.23
C GLU A 352 -23.07 22.39 4.91
N PRO A 353 -22.95 21.27 4.15
CA PRO A 353 -22.93 19.94 4.75
C PRO A 353 -21.72 19.82 5.68
N ALA A 354 -21.97 19.36 6.90
CA ALA A 354 -20.97 19.19 7.93
C ALA A 354 -21.17 17.85 8.65
N LEU A 355 -20.06 17.27 9.12
CA LEU A 355 -20.14 16.07 9.95
C LEU A 355 -20.67 16.42 11.33
N VAL A 356 -21.59 15.59 11.82
CA VAL A 356 -22.13 15.64 13.17
C VAL A 356 -21.82 14.34 13.90
N PHE A 357 -21.57 14.46 15.20
CA PHE A 357 -21.20 13.35 16.07
C PHE A 357 -22.32 13.13 17.06
N ARG A 358 -22.95 11.96 16.99
CA ARG A 358 -24.00 11.52 17.93
C ARG A 358 -23.40 10.49 18.87
N LYS A 359 -23.80 10.57 20.14
CA LYS A 359 -23.32 9.70 21.20
C LYS A 359 -24.47 8.89 21.78
N GLU A 360 -24.25 7.60 21.93
CA GLU A 360 -25.05 6.70 22.76
C GLU A 360 -24.17 6.22 23.93
N THR A 361 -24.68 6.35 25.16
CA THR A 361 -23.88 6.15 26.37
C THR A 361 -23.96 4.72 26.86
N GLY A 362 -22.82 4.11 27.20
CA GLY A 362 -22.78 2.81 27.87
C GLY A 362 -23.31 1.65 27.02
N VAL A 363 -23.14 1.73 25.69
CA VAL A 363 -23.61 0.71 24.74
C VAL A 363 -22.81 -0.59 24.87
N THR A 364 -21.61 -0.54 25.45
CA THR A 364 -20.77 -1.73 25.63
C THR A 364 -20.08 -1.70 26.98
N SER A 365 -20.10 -2.84 27.68
CA SER A 365 -19.34 -3.01 28.91
C SER A 365 -17.83 -3.13 28.61
N TRP A 366 -17.00 -2.82 29.60
CA TRP A 366 -15.56 -2.93 29.47
C TRP A 366 -15.12 -4.40 29.30
N GLU A 367 -15.81 -5.34 29.93
CA GLU A 367 -15.56 -6.79 29.75
C GLU A 367 -15.86 -7.24 28.30
N GLU A 368 -16.93 -6.72 27.69
CA GLU A 368 -17.25 -6.98 26.28
C GLU A 368 -16.21 -6.37 25.34
N LEU A 369 -15.79 -5.12 25.59
CA LEU A 369 -14.73 -4.47 24.80
C LEU A 369 -13.37 -5.18 24.93
N GLU A 370 -13.00 -5.71 26.10
CA GLU A 370 -11.80 -6.55 26.26
C GLU A 370 -11.95 -7.91 25.56
N SER A 371 -13.17 -8.48 25.57
CA SER A 371 -13.45 -9.80 24.98
C SER A 371 -13.41 -9.81 23.45
N LEU A 372 -13.60 -8.65 22.80
CA LEU A 372 -13.40 -8.49 21.36
C LEU A 372 -11.95 -8.79 20.95
N GLY A 373 -11.01 -8.81 21.91
CA GLY A 373 -9.61 -9.11 21.67
C GLY A 373 -8.95 -8.08 20.74
N PRO A 374 -7.67 -8.27 20.37
CA PRO A 374 -7.12 -7.57 19.23
C PRO A 374 -7.92 -8.00 18.01
N PHE A 375 -8.70 -7.07 17.43
CA PHE A 375 -9.35 -7.31 16.15
C PHE A 375 -8.30 -7.87 15.19
N PRO A 376 -8.60 -8.97 14.46
CA PRO A 376 -7.66 -9.48 13.48
C PRO A 376 -7.30 -8.31 12.58
N GLU A 377 -6.00 -7.99 12.52
CA GLU A 377 -5.53 -6.99 11.60
C GLU A 377 -6.13 -7.39 10.25
N ASN A 378 -7.06 -6.55 9.80
CA ASN A 378 -7.36 -6.37 8.39
C ASN A 378 -8.54 -7.28 7.85
N ASP A 379 -9.17 -8.19 8.62
CA ASP A 379 -10.15 -9.17 8.05
C ASP A 379 -11.54 -8.66 7.62
N TRP A 380 -11.92 -7.44 7.98
CA TRP A 380 -13.21 -6.82 7.65
C TRP A 380 -13.27 -6.24 6.21
N ALA A 381 -12.14 -6.20 5.49
CA ALA A 381 -12.05 -5.68 4.11
C ALA A 381 -12.56 -6.66 3.03
N LYS A 382 -13.09 -7.83 3.43
CA LYS A 382 -13.67 -8.83 2.55
C LYS A 382 -15.16 -8.56 2.44
N GLU A 383 -15.61 -7.94 1.34
CA GLU A 383 -16.75 -8.36 0.52
C GLU A 383 -17.46 -7.22 -0.20
N ASP A 384 -17.15 -7.15 -1.51
CA ASP A 384 -17.92 -6.62 -2.64
C ASP A 384 -19.10 -5.69 -2.32
N LEU A 385 -18.93 -4.43 -2.73
CA LEU A 385 -20.01 -3.49 -3.04
C LEU A 385 -20.61 -3.86 -4.41
N GLY A 386 -21.34 -4.97 -4.47
CA GLY A 386 -22.11 -5.41 -5.62
C GLY A 386 -23.53 -5.76 -5.19
N VAL A 387 -24.49 -4.89 -5.48
CA VAL A 387 -25.89 -5.04 -5.05
C VAL A 387 -26.57 -6.24 -5.72
N LYS A 388 -27.26 -7.06 -4.87
CA LYS A 388 -28.10 -8.27 -5.07
C LYS A 388 -27.29 -9.57 -5.27
N ASP A 389 -27.28 -10.55 -4.36
CA ASP A 389 -28.43 -11.31 -3.82
C ASP A 389 -28.13 -11.97 -2.44
N ASP A 390 -29.21 -12.27 -1.71
CA ASP A 390 -29.46 -13.03 -0.45
C ASP A 390 -28.46 -13.05 0.73
N GLY A 391 -28.59 -12.03 1.59
CA GLY A 391 -27.90 -11.94 2.89
C GLY A 391 -28.11 -13.12 3.85
N GLY A 392 -27.00 -13.84 4.10
CA GLY A 392 -26.79 -14.70 5.28
C GLY A 392 -25.73 -14.14 6.22
N GLU A 393 -24.48 -14.00 5.74
CA GLU A 393 -23.33 -13.74 6.63
C GLU A 393 -23.16 -12.25 7.01
N LYS A 394 -23.47 -11.31 6.09
CA LYS A 394 -23.53 -9.86 6.42
C LYS A 394 -24.67 -9.54 7.39
N LYS A 395 -25.74 -10.34 7.34
CA LYS A 395 -26.83 -10.26 8.30
C LYS A 395 -26.38 -10.81 9.64
N GLU A 396 -25.58 -11.88 9.72
CA GLU A 396 -25.10 -12.42 10.99
C GLU A 396 -24.10 -11.53 11.74
N ILE A 397 -23.17 -10.81 11.10
CA ILE A 397 -22.22 -9.93 11.84
C ILE A 397 -22.88 -8.59 12.20
N VAL A 398 -23.70 -8.03 11.30
CA VAL A 398 -24.52 -6.86 11.63
C VAL A 398 -25.61 -7.25 12.61
N GLU A 399 -26.21 -8.43 12.53
CA GLU A 399 -27.11 -8.97 13.55
C GLU A 399 -26.31 -9.31 14.80
N GLU A 400 -25.06 -9.76 14.82
CA GLU A 400 -24.28 -9.94 16.06
C GLU A 400 -23.98 -8.59 16.72
N ILE A 401 -23.58 -7.57 15.96
CA ILE A 401 -23.39 -6.20 16.45
C ILE A 401 -24.75 -5.60 16.86
N THR A 402 -25.82 -5.83 16.10
CA THR A 402 -27.18 -5.33 16.38
C THR A 402 -27.86 -6.16 17.47
N GLN A 403 -27.47 -7.40 17.75
CA GLN A 403 -27.97 -8.29 18.79
C GLN A 403 -27.19 -8.04 20.08
N VAL A 404 -25.91 -7.69 20.01
CA VAL A 404 -25.15 -7.12 21.13
C VAL A 404 -25.75 -5.76 21.51
N VAL A 405 -26.06 -4.89 20.54
CA VAL A 405 -26.76 -3.61 20.76
C VAL A 405 -28.24 -3.79 21.19
N ALA A 406 -28.97 -4.78 20.66
CA ALA A 406 -30.38 -5.04 21.01
C ALA A 406 -30.55 -5.81 22.32
N ASN A 407 -29.61 -6.69 22.69
CA ASN A 407 -29.57 -7.32 24.01
C ASN A 407 -29.19 -6.31 25.10
N ALA A 408 -28.34 -5.33 24.77
CA ALA A 408 -28.09 -4.16 25.64
C ALA A 408 -29.36 -3.29 25.79
N GLY A 409 -30.14 -3.10 24.72
CA GLY A 409 -31.46 -2.48 24.77
C GLY A 409 -32.48 -3.24 25.63
N ALA A 410 -32.53 -4.58 25.52
CA ALA A 410 -33.46 -5.43 26.27
C ALA A 410 -33.18 -5.51 27.78
N MET A 411 -31.95 -5.18 28.23
CA MET A 411 -31.61 -5.09 29.66
C MET A 411 -31.90 -3.72 30.29
N THR A 412 -32.40 -2.75 29.52
CA THR A 412 -32.92 -1.49 30.06
C THR A 412 -34.42 -1.54 30.39
N GLY A 413 -34.97 -2.74 30.62
CA GLY A 413 -36.32 -2.94 31.13
C GLY A 413 -36.53 -2.31 32.51
N ALA A 414 -36.78 -1.00 32.53
CA ALA A 414 -37.52 -0.32 33.57
C ALA A 414 -39.02 -0.43 33.21
N GLU A 415 -39.63 -1.57 33.55
CA GLU A 415 -41.03 -1.60 33.95
C GLU A 415 -41.09 -1.24 35.45
N ASP A 416 -41.24 0.06 35.71
CA ASP A 416 -42.24 0.69 36.60
C ASP A 416 -41.92 2.18 36.81
#